data_AF-A0A1B7M3D7-F1
#
_entry.id   AF-A0A1B7M3D7-F1
#
_cell.length_a   1.000
_cell.length_b   1.000
_cell.length_c   1.000
_cell.angle_alpha   90.00
_cell.angle_beta   90.00
_cell.angle_gamma   90.00
#
_symmetry.space_group_name_H-M   'P 1'
#
loop_
_entity.id
_entity.type
_entity.pdbx_description
1 polymer ?
#
loop_
_entity_poly.entity_id
_entity_poly.type
_entity_poly.pdbx_seq_one_letter_code
_entity_poly.pdbx_strand_id
1 'polypeptide(L)'
;MLQHPESAPRKHPNKVSFYQEPEDTARLRGAVLHTMVAEGHRSLSQFIIRAVMKEVQRVEDKYNDGKPFPAVAANEMPQGRPQR
;
A
#
# COMPACT_ATOMS: atom_id res chain seq x y z
N MET A 1 9.31 -41.18 0.87
CA MET A 1 8.64 -40.19 0.00
C MET A 1 7.96 -39.16 0.89
N LEU A 2 8.53 -37.97 1.05
CA LEU A 2 7.95 -36.89 1.86
C LEU A 2 7.05 -36.04 0.95
N GLN A 3 5.74 -36.25 1.06
CA GLN A 3 4.73 -35.47 0.37
C GLN A 3 4.81 -34.01 0.85
N HIS A 4 5.07 -33.10 -0.08
CA HIS A 4 4.98 -31.67 0.19
C HIS A 4 3.50 -31.28 0.05
N PRO A 5 2.86 -30.62 1.02
CA PRO A 5 1.50 -30.15 0.85
C PRO A 5 1.48 -29.08 -0.24
N GLU A 6 0.62 -29.26 -1.23
CA GLU A 6 0.37 -28.32 -2.31
C GLU A 6 -0.12 -27.00 -1.69
N SER A 7 0.76 -26.00 -1.61
CA SER A 7 0.39 -24.69 -1.10
C SER A 7 -0.57 -24.03 -2.07
N ALA A 8 -1.80 -23.76 -1.63
CA ALA A 8 -2.82 -23.06 -2.41
C ALA A 8 -2.23 -21.82 -3.10
N PRO A 9 -2.66 -21.51 -4.35
CA PRO A 9 -2.11 -20.40 -5.10
C PRO A 9 -2.27 -19.10 -4.32
N ARG A 10 -1.16 -18.40 -4.08
CA ARG A 10 -1.15 -17.11 -3.37
C ARG A 10 -2.00 -16.12 -4.15
N LYS A 11 -3.16 -15.75 -3.58
CA LYS A 11 -4.00 -14.68 -4.14
C LYS A 11 -3.18 -13.40 -4.15
N HIS A 12 -2.92 -12.87 -5.34
CA HIS A 12 -2.17 -11.63 -5.47
C HIS A 12 -3.01 -10.49 -4.85
N PRO A 13 -2.38 -9.57 -4.12
CA PRO A 13 -3.05 -8.37 -3.66
C PRO A 13 -3.65 -7.61 -4.84
N ASN A 14 -4.79 -6.94 -4.62
CA ASN A 14 -5.38 -6.07 -5.64
C ASN A 14 -4.34 -5.01 -6.04
N LYS A 15 -4.09 -4.87 -7.35
CA LYS A 15 -3.27 -3.78 -7.87
C LYS A 15 -4.07 -2.49 -7.78
N VAL A 16 -3.52 -1.51 -7.08
CA VAL A 16 -4.05 -0.15 -7.02
C VAL A 16 -3.04 0.82 -7.62
N SER A 17 -3.55 1.84 -8.31
CA SER A 17 -2.74 2.88 -8.96
C SER A 17 -3.23 4.25 -8.47
N PHE A 18 -2.31 5.20 -8.34
CA PHE A 18 -2.60 6.59 -8.00
C PHE A 18 -1.68 7.51 -8.81
N TYR A 19 -2.08 8.76 -8.96
CA TYR A 19 -1.30 9.77 -9.67
C TYR A 19 -0.15 10.29 -8.80
N GLN A 20 0.99 10.51 -9.43
CA GLN A 20 2.18 11.10 -8.83
C GLN A 20 2.81 12.04 -9.85
N GLU A 21 3.32 13.17 -9.37
CA GLU A 21 4.19 13.99 -10.21
C GLU A 21 5.50 13.23 -10.51
N PRO A 22 6.13 13.48 -11.68
CA PRO A 22 7.38 12.81 -12.05
C PRO A 22 8.49 12.97 -11.00
N GLU A 23 8.61 14.16 -10.40
CA GLU A 23 9.61 14.49 -9.40
C GLU A 23 9.39 13.72 -8.09
N ASP A 24 8.12 13.58 -7.67
CA ASP A 24 7.74 12.77 -6.51
C ASP A 24 8.04 11.29 -6.74
N THR A 25 7.75 10.80 -7.94
CA THR A 25 8.06 9.42 -8.34
C THR A 25 9.56 9.15 -8.26
N ALA A 26 10.39 10.08 -8.76
CA ALA A 26 11.85 9.97 -8.69
C ALA A 26 12.35 9.98 -7.24
N ARG A 27 11.85 10.92 -6.41
CA ARG A 27 12.22 11.00 -4.98
C ARG A 27 11.85 9.74 -4.22
N LEU A 28 10.64 9.22 -4.44
CA LEU A 28 10.15 7.98 -3.84
C LEU A 28 11.07 6.79 -4.18
N ARG A 29 11.39 6.62 -5.47
CA ARG A 29 12.27 5.53 -5.92
C ARG A 29 13.67 5.64 -5.33
N GLY A 30 14.23 6.85 -5.28
CA GLY A 30 15.52 7.11 -4.67
C GLY A 30 15.54 6.73 -3.18
N ALA A 31 14.56 7.21 -2.42
CA ALA A 31 14.44 6.89 -0.99
C ALA A 31 14.38 5.38 -0.77
N VAL A 32 13.49 4.67 -1.48
CA VAL A 32 13.36 3.21 -1.34
C VAL A 32 14.65 2.48 -1.72
N LEU A 33 15.25 2.82 -2.87
CA LEU A 33 16.45 2.15 -3.35
C LEU A 33 17.60 2.26 -2.34
N HIS A 34 17.78 3.45 -1.75
CA HIS A 34 18.89 3.72 -0.84
C HIS A 34 18.65 3.23 0.61
N THR A 35 17.42 2.92 1.01
CA THR A 35 17.10 2.51 2.39
C THR A 35 16.50 1.11 2.51
N MET A 36 16.16 0.44 1.41
CA MET A 36 15.41 -0.82 1.43
C MET A 36 16.02 -1.92 2.32
N VAL A 37 17.35 -1.99 2.40
CA VAL A 37 18.04 -2.95 3.29
C VAL A 37 17.93 -2.52 4.75
N ALA A 38 18.22 -1.25 5.05
CA ALA A 38 18.23 -0.71 6.41
C ALA A 38 16.83 -0.72 7.05
N GLU A 39 15.81 -0.39 6.27
CA GLU A 39 14.40 -0.33 6.71
C GLU A 39 13.66 -1.67 6.51
N GLY A 40 14.31 -2.67 5.90
CA GLY A 40 13.75 -4.00 5.69
C GLY A 40 12.56 -4.04 4.72
N HIS A 41 12.50 -3.13 3.75
CA HIS A 41 11.51 -3.17 2.68
C HIS A 41 12.01 -4.05 1.52
N ARG A 42 11.20 -5.03 1.10
CA ARG A 42 11.51 -5.95 0.00
C ARG A 42 11.06 -5.44 -1.36
N SER A 43 10.18 -4.43 -1.39
CA SER A 43 9.67 -3.83 -2.62
C SER A 43 9.13 -2.42 -2.41
N LEU A 44 9.00 -1.67 -3.51
CA LEU A 44 8.33 -0.36 -3.52
C LEU A 44 6.89 -0.45 -3.00
N SER A 45 6.13 -1.47 -3.41
CA SER A 45 4.76 -1.68 -2.92
C SER A 45 4.71 -1.87 -1.40
N GLN A 46 5.68 -2.59 -0.81
CA GLN A 46 5.74 -2.78 0.63
C GLN A 46 6.07 -1.47 1.37
N PHE A 47 6.97 -0.66 0.82
CA PHE A 47 7.26 0.66 1.36
C PHE A 47 5.99 1.54 1.36
N ILE A 48 5.30 1.63 0.21
CA ILE A 48 4.12 2.46 0.04
C ILE A 48 3.01 2.04 1.00
N ILE A 49 2.65 0.75 1.04
CA ILE A 49 1.54 0.31 1.90
C ILE A 49 1.84 0.54 3.39
N ARG A 50 3.09 0.38 3.84
CA ARG A 50 3.47 0.70 5.23
C ARG A 50 3.32 2.20 5.53
N ALA A 51 3.76 3.05 4.62
CA ALA A 51 3.62 4.50 4.76
C ALA A 51 2.14 4.91 4.80
N VAL A 52 1.32 4.36 3.90
CA VAL A 52 -0.14 4.59 3.87
C VAL A 52 -0.80 4.12 5.16
N MET A 53 -0.52 2.90 5.63
CA MET A 53 -1.14 2.38 6.85
C MET A 53 -0.71 3.14 8.11
N LYS A 54 0.51 3.70 8.14
CA LYS A 54 0.94 4.61 9.21
C LYS A 54 0.09 5.88 9.25
N GLU A 55 -0.22 6.44 8.08
CA GLU A 55 -1.08 7.62 7.99
C GLU A 55 -2.54 7.29 8.31
N VAL A 56 -3.05 6.13 7.86
CA VAL A 56 -4.39 5.64 8.23
C VAL A 56 -4.52 5.55 9.75
N GLN A 57 -3.55 4.92 10.43
CA GLN A 57 -3.55 4.85 11.90
C GLN A 57 -3.57 6.25 12.53
N ARG A 58 -2.76 7.19 12.02
CA ARG A 58 -2.74 8.58 12.52
C ARG A 58 -4.11 9.26 12.38
N VAL A 59 -4.84 8.99 11.30
CA VAL A 59 -6.18 9.54 11.05
C VAL A 59 -7.20 8.86 11.96
N GLU A 60 -7.14 7.55 12.14
CA GLU A 60 -7.99 6.78 13.06
C GLU A 60 -7.80 7.24 14.52
N ASP A 61 -6.56 7.44 14.95
CA ASP A 61 -6.22 7.98 16.28
C ASP A 61 -6.81 9.38 16.48
N LYS A 62 -6.76 10.22 15.44
CA LYS A 62 -7.20 11.61 15.53
C LYS A 62 -8.72 11.79 15.43
N TYR A 63 -9.38 10.96 14.62
CA TYR A 63 -10.77 11.21 14.20
C TYR A 63 -11.73 10.07 14.50
N ASN A 64 -11.25 8.94 15.04
CA ASN A 64 -12.09 7.78 15.31
C ASN A 64 -11.66 7.02 16.59
N ASP A 65 -11.16 7.74 17.59
CA ASP A 65 -10.74 7.20 18.89
C ASP A 65 -9.74 6.03 18.80
N GLY A 66 -8.86 6.06 17.80
CA GLY A 66 -7.89 4.99 17.52
C GLY A 66 -8.51 3.71 16.98
N LYS A 67 -9.78 3.73 16.60
CA LYS A 67 -10.49 2.60 16.01
C LYS A 67 -10.48 2.70 14.48
N PRO A 68 -10.52 1.57 13.76
CA PRO A 68 -10.70 1.57 12.31
C PRO A 68 -12.02 2.21 11.88
N PHE A 69 -12.01 2.92 10.74
CA PHE A 69 -13.24 3.40 10.11
C PHE A 69 -14.07 2.22 9.56
N PRO A 70 -15.40 2.38 9.40
CA PRO A 70 -16.24 1.41 8.70
C PRO A 70 -15.70 1.13 7.28
N ALA A 71 -15.74 -0.14 6.87
CA ALA A 71 -15.29 -0.53 5.54
C ALA A 71 -16.22 0.05 4.46
N VAL A 72 -15.63 0.58 3.40
CA VAL A 72 -16.34 1.09 2.22
C VAL A 72 -16.00 0.23 1.00
N ALA A 73 -16.98 -0.03 0.15
CA ALA A 73 -16.78 -0.72 -1.12
C ALA A 73 -16.06 0.20 -2.13
N ALA A 74 -15.36 -0.40 -3.10
CA ALA A 74 -14.56 0.34 -4.09
C ALA A 74 -15.37 1.36 -4.92
N ASN A 75 -16.68 1.19 -5.00
CA ASN A 75 -17.58 2.03 -5.79
C ASN A 75 -18.17 3.21 -4.99
N GLU A 76 -17.93 3.25 -3.68
CA GLU A 76 -18.49 4.26 -2.78
C GLU A 76 -17.57 5.49 -2.66
N MET A 77 -16.33 5.38 -3.13
CA MET A 77 -15.39 6.49 -3.22
C MET A 77 -15.56 7.25 -4.54
N PRO A 78 -15.52 8.60 -4.54
CA PRO A 78 -15.47 9.36 -5.77
C PRO A 78 -14.29 8.86 -6.63
N GLN A 79 -14.61 8.32 -7.80
CA GLN A 79 -13.57 7.92 -8.73
C GLN A 79 -12.93 9.19 -9.26
N GLY A 80 -11.60 9.28 -9.14
CA GLY A 80 -10.85 10.41 -9.68
C GLY A 80 -11.17 10.63 -11.15
N ARG A 81 -10.81 11.80 -11.69
CA ARG A 81 -11.15 12.18 -13.08
C ARG A 81 -10.80 11.01 -14.03
N PRO A 82 -11.75 10.49 -14.82
CA PRO A 82 -11.46 9.45 -15.78
C PRO A 82 -10.37 9.98 -16.73
N GLN A 83 -9.34 9.17 -16.95
CA GLN A 83 -8.33 9.43 -17.98
C GLN A 83 -9.09 9.41 -19.31
N ARG A 84 -9.20 10.57 -19.96
CA ARG A 84 -9.60 10.65 -21.36
C ARG A 84 -8.36 10.44 -22.22
#